data_AF-A0AAX4H8K9-F1
#
_entry.id   AF-A0AAX4H8K9-F1
#
_cell.length_a   1.000
_cell.length_b   1.000
_cell.length_c   1.000
_cell.angle_alpha   90.00
_cell.angle_beta   90.00
_cell.angle_gamma   90.00
#
_symmetry.space_group_name_H-M   'P 1'
#
loop_
_entity.id
_entity.type
_entity.pdbx_description
1 polymer ?
#
loop_
_entity_poly.entity_id
_entity_poly.type
_entity_poly.pdbx_seq_one_letter_code
_entity_poly.pdbx_strand_id
1 'polypeptide(L)'
;MVITFHHLSTVTFCNLRPNKCLSVQSESLLLFFSLHTASNELLYVSEQAEYETNASFGAICLPDYEKNLSQICVKLWGLRHNSEQYSLLYNVQVNLRDLVCMRNASQGFESSQIIDNSMIFGLQDVSFVVRSDLRVPIPSPTMSIVEYAKSKLTIPRSSYTYDDVRRLCSLSNGINDFAASESKLCEEIDRIEEEFLNASTQEKLRSLKVHLHDLHKYVAKQHSLNDELLSSIWAKERQVKALLSCLKDEIPPKLELIADKLDIVKSEVAPIFEALQFSIYPDLVELLRTICGVIREVFPIHLDENGCNYSIAHINFPANILEILTECYEPQFVMVGSTSESSVERINAGLSVIVHLLLHLSSLLDIKLKYGIVQNKSHYFLVEMCSLFRKVSSANSSYAGEFDLVEARYPLFYDAAGSEKIAKVAGPVKSYELKNQNFERALLLLKKNVIAFSSDVMDLYSKYLYGKMEVGKLTSNIPVECIDNFVWTINYLLLFMTAPLP
;
A
#
# COMPACT_ATOMS: atom_id res chain seq x y z
N MET A 1 -35.94 -12.26 1.19
CA MET A 1 -34.66 -12.57 0.51
C MET A 1 -34.82 -13.93 -0.13
N VAL A 2 -34.97 -13.95 -1.45
CA VAL A 2 -35.33 -15.12 -2.23
C VAL A 2 -34.03 -15.86 -2.56
N ILE A 3 -33.87 -17.08 -2.05
CA ILE A 3 -32.72 -17.92 -2.38
C ILE A 3 -32.99 -18.43 -3.80
N THR A 4 -32.31 -17.85 -4.77
CA THR A 4 -32.37 -18.31 -6.16
C THR A 4 -31.44 -19.51 -6.31
N PHE A 5 -32.03 -20.64 -6.69
CA PHE A 5 -31.43 -21.97 -6.77
C PHE A 5 -30.48 -22.16 -7.97
N HIS A 6 -29.77 -21.11 -8.41
CA HIS A 6 -29.05 -21.12 -9.69
C HIS A 6 -27.75 -21.94 -9.67
N HIS A 7 -27.23 -22.33 -8.49
CA HIS A 7 -25.96 -23.04 -8.37
C HIS A 7 -26.03 -24.14 -7.32
N LEU A 8 -26.85 -25.17 -7.58
CA LEU A 8 -26.75 -26.41 -6.81
C LEU A 8 -25.62 -27.28 -7.41
N SER A 9 -24.53 -27.44 -6.67
CA SER A 9 -23.33 -28.08 -7.17
C SER A 9 -23.36 -29.60 -7.05
N THR A 10 -24.01 -30.14 -6.01
CA THR A 10 -24.13 -31.59 -5.81
C THR A 10 -25.39 -31.94 -5.02
N VAL A 11 -25.96 -33.11 -5.29
CA VAL A 11 -26.97 -33.75 -4.43
C VAL A 11 -26.42 -35.10 -4.01
N THR A 12 -26.30 -35.32 -2.71
CA THR A 12 -25.82 -36.60 -2.18
C THR A 12 -26.87 -37.22 -1.27
N PHE A 13 -27.24 -38.47 -1.55
CA PHE A 13 -28.07 -39.29 -0.68
C PHE A 13 -27.16 -40.21 0.14
N CYS A 14 -27.26 -40.12 1.46
CA CYS A 14 -26.38 -40.84 2.38
C CYS A 14 -27.06 -42.04 3.03
N ASN A 15 -26.32 -43.15 3.10
CA ASN A 15 -26.72 -44.39 3.75
C ASN A 15 -28.14 -44.80 3.33
N LEU A 16 -28.36 -44.98 2.02
CA LEU A 16 -29.65 -45.43 1.49
C LEU A 16 -29.94 -46.84 2.04
N ARG A 17 -30.78 -46.91 3.08
CA ARG A 17 -31.30 -48.15 3.65
C ARG A 17 -32.74 -48.30 3.16
N PRO A 18 -33.06 -49.32 2.36
CA PRO A 18 -34.42 -49.54 1.85
C PRO A 18 -35.38 -49.93 2.99
N ASN A 19 -35.81 -48.97 3.81
CA ASN A 19 -36.73 -49.21 4.91
C ASN A 19 -38.18 -49.11 4.44
N LYS A 20 -38.58 -50.20 3.78
CA LYS A 20 -39.93 -50.75 3.51
C LYS A 20 -40.00 -51.35 2.10
N CYS A 21 -38.94 -52.01 1.64
CA CYS A 21 -39.03 -53.22 0.84
C CYS A 21 -37.63 -53.80 0.59
N LEU A 22 -37.42 -54.96 1.21
CA LEU A 22 -36.49 -56.01 0.77
C LEU A 22 -35.01 -55.76 1.08
N SER A 23 -34.57 -56.46 2.13
CA SER A 23 -33.20 -56.87 2.40
C SER A 23 -32.55 -57.50 1.17
N VAL A 24 -31.53 -56.87 0.59
CA VAL A 24 -30.55 -57.59 -0.23
C VAL A 24 -29.19 -56.89 -0.08
N GLN A 25 -28.16 -57.71 0.11
CA GLN A 25 -26.76 -57.35 0.15
C GLN A 25 -26.28 -56.92 -1.25
N SER A 26 -25.47 -55.87 -1.31
CA SER A 26 -24.45 -55.63 -2.34
C SER A 26 -24.84 -55.90 -3.81
N GLU A 27 -25.92 -55.29 -4.29
CA GLU A 27 -26.14 -55.12 -5.72
C GLU A 27 -26.18 -53.63 -6.03
N SER A 28 -25.42 -53.22 -7.03
CA SER A 28 -25.40 -51.87 -7.55
C SER A 28 -26.75 -51.53 -8.19
N LEU A 29 -27.32 -50.38 -7.81
CA LEU A 29 -28.62 -49.93 -8.28
C LEU A 29 -28.41 -48.83 -9.31
N LEU A 30 -29.15 -48.90 -10.41
CA LEU A 30 -29.16 -47.86 -11.42
C LEU A 30 -30.17 -46.79 -11.00
N LEU A 31 -29.66 -45.65 -10.52
CA LEU A 31 -30.44 -44.60 -9.85
C LEU A 31 -30.51 -43.33 -10.70
N PHE A 32 -31.66 -42.65 -10.64
CA PHE A 32 -31.78 -41.25 -11.04
C PHE A 32 -32.75 -40.55 -10.08
N PHE A 33 -32.64 -39.25 -9.92
CA PHE A 33 -33.62 -38.47 -9.18
C PHE A 33 -34.33 -37.46 -10.07
N SER A 34 -35.51 -37.06 -9.62
CA SER A 34 -36.31 -36.02 -10.25
C SER A 34 -36.67 -34.97 -9.21
N LEU A 35 -36.53 -33.70 -9.61
CA LEU A 35 -36.93 -32.55 -8.82
C LEU A 35 -38.28 -32.06 -9.31
N HIS A 36 -39.19 -31.85 -8.37
CA HIS A 36 -40.53 -31.35 -8.63
C HIS A 36 -40.81 -30.11 -7.79
N THR A 37 -41.69 -29.25 -8.28
CA THR A 37 -42.27 -28.16 -7.47
C THR A 37 -43.17 -28.72 -6.37
N ALA A 38 -43.64 -27.84 -5.47
CA ALA A 38 -44.69 -28.21 -4.50
C ALA A 38 -46.01 -28.63 -5.18
N SER A 39 -46.30 -28.13 -6.40
CA SER A 39 -47.42 -28.55 -7.23
C SER A 39 -47.16 -29.85 -8.02
N ASN A 40 -46.01 -30.49 -7.81
CA ASN A 40 -45.59 -31.73 -8.46
C ASN A 40 -45.34 -31.59 -9.98
N GLU A 41 -44.96 -30.39 -10.43
CA GLU A 41 -44.47 -30.13 -11.79
C GLU A 41 -42.98 -30.49 -11.89
N LEU A 42 -42.59 -31.13 -12.98
CA LEU A 42 -41.22 -31.60 -13.18
C LEU A 42 -40.29 -30.42 -13.51
N LEU A 43 -39.27 -30.22 -12.67
CA LEU A 43 -38.25 -29.18 -12.86
C LEU A 43 -36.98 -29.72 -13.49
N TYR A 44 -36.57 -30.93 -13.09
CA TYR A 44 -35.31 -31.51 -13.51
C TYR A 44 -35.33 -33.03 -13.34
N VAL A 45 -34.65 -33.73 -14.25
CA VAL A 45 -34.34 -35.15 -14.15
C VAL A 45 -32.83 -35.29 -14.24
N SER A 46 -32.25 -36.00 -13.28
CA SER A 46 -30.80 -36.21 -13.25
C SER A 46 -30.34 -37.22 -14.28
N GLU A 47 -29.03 -37.24 -14.52
CA GLU A 47 -28.39 -38.38 -15.14
C GLU A 47 -28.66 -39.66 -14.34
N GLN A 48 -28.58 -40.77 -15.06
CA GLN A 48 -28.70 -42.10 -14.51
C GLN A 48 -27.30 -42.61 -14.15
N ALA A 49 -27.11 -43.03 -12.91
CA ALA A 49 -25.83 -43.52 -12.44
C ALA A 49 -25.98 -44.69 -11.47
N GLU A 50 -24.98 -45.56 -11.50
CA GLU A 50 -24.97 -46.80 -10.75
C GLU A 50 -24.28 -46.58 -9.39
N TYR A 51 -25.01 -46.83 -8.30
CA TYR A 51 -24.50 -46.62 -6.94
C TYR A 51 -24.82 -47.79 -6.02
N GLU A 52 -23.94 -48.03 -5.05
CA GLU A 52 -24.09 -49.11 -4.06
C GLU A 52 -24.77 -48.62 -2.76
N THR A 53 -24.32 -47.52 -2.17
CA THR A 53 -24.76 -47.09 -0.82
C THR A 53 -24.93 -45.58 -0.66
N ASN A 54 -24.06 -44.79 -1.27
CA ASN A 54 -24.15 -43.34 -1.30
C ASN A 54 -24.26 -42.89 -2.77
N ALA A 55 -25.36 -42.26 -3.12
CA ALA A 55 -25.59 -41.76 -4.46
C ALA A 55 -25.29 -40.26 -4.51
N SER A 56 -24.24 -39.86 -5.23
CA SER A 56 -23.83 -38.46 -5.37
C SER A 56 -23.97 -38.03 -6.82
N PHE A 57 -24.94 -37.17 -7.10
CA PHE A 57 -25.17 -36.65 -8.44
C PHE A 57 -24.45 -35.30 -8.61
N GLY A 58 -23.90 -35.09 -9.81
CA GLY A 58 -23.11 -33.93 -10.17
C GLY A 58 -23.90 -32.61 -10.25
N ALA A 59 -23.28 -31.61 -10.87
CA ALA A 59 -23.80 -30.23 -10.92
C ALA A 59 -25.16 -30.14 -11.61
N ILE A 60 -26.12 -29.50 -10.93
CA ILE A 60 -27.47 -29.27 -11.44
C ILE A 60 -27.60 -27.80 -11.82
N CYS A 61 -27.93 -27.55 -13.09
CA CYS A 61 -28.33 -26.22 -13.55
C CYS A 61 -29.85 -26.22 -13.75
N LEU A 62 -30.58 -25.59 -12.84
CA LEU A 62 -32.01 -25.38 -13.01
C LEU A 62 -32.24 -24.16 -13.94
N PRO A 63 -33.17 -24.25 -14.90
CA PRO A 63 -33.57 -23.10 -15.71
C PRO A 63 -34.17 -21.98 -14.84
N ASP A 64 -34.17 -20.76 -15.36
CA ASP A 64 -34.67 -19.55 -14.68
C ASP A 64 -36.18 -19.65 -14.40
N TYR A 65 -36.54 -20.29 -13.29
CA TYR A 65 -37.92 -20.38 -12.84
C TYR A 65 -38.34 -19.14 -12.08
N GLU A 66 -39.62 -18.79 -12.18
CA GLU A 66 -40.19 -17.62 -11.52
C GLU A 66 -39.89 -17.65 -10.01
N LYS A 67 -39.33 -16.53 -9.55
CA LYS A 67 -38.80 -16.31 -8.22
C LYS A 67 -39.83 -16.70 -7.15
N ASN A 68 -39.62 -17.83 -6.46
CA ASN A 68 -40.00 -18.14 -5.06
C ASN A 68 -40.22 -19.65 -4.81
N LEU A 69 -39.27 -20.52 -5.19
CA LEU A 69 -39.32 -21.92 -4.75
C LEU A 69 -38.91 -22.00 -3.27
N SER A 70 -39.88 -22.12 -2.36
CA SER A 70 -39.62 -22.38 -0.94
C SER A 70 -39.65 -23.87 -0.58
N GLN A 71 -40.34 -24.67 -1.38
CA GLN A 71 -40.54 -26.09 -1.17
C GLN A 71 -40.27 -26.84 -2.48
N ILE A 72 -39.49 -27.90 -2.40
CA ILE A 72 -39.20 -28.80 -3.51
C ILE A 72 -39.52 -30.24 -3.10
N CYS A 73 -39.92 -31.05 -4.06
CA CYS A 73 -40.16 -32.47 -3.88
C CYS A 73 -39.11 -33.26 -4.66
N VAL A 74 -38.37 -34.10 -3.96
CA VAL A 74 -37.26 -34.89 -4.51
C VAL A 74 -37.67 -36.34 -4.51
N LYS A 75 -37.68 -36.95 -5.70
CA LYS A 75 -38.01 -38.37 -5.90
C LYS A 75 -36.80 -39.11 -6.46
N LEU A 76 -36.30 -40.10 -5.74
CA LEU A 76 -35.24 -41.01 -6.18
C LEU A 76 -35.88 -42.28 -6.74
N TRP A 77 -35.53 -42.59 -7.97
CA TRP A 77 -35.99 -43.78 -8.69
C TRP A 77 -34.81 -44.72 -8.86
N GLY A 78 -35.08 -46.02 -8.77
CA GLY A 78 -34.07 -47.05 -8.98
C GLY A 78 -34.58 -48.24 -9.75
N LEU A 79 -33.71 -48.74 -10.62
CA LEU A 79 -33.87 -49.99 -11.35
C LEU A 79 -32.90 -51.03 -10.76
N ARG A 80 -33.41 -52.22 -10.46
CA ARG A 80 -32.55 -53.37 -10.13
C ARG A 80 -32.14 -54.06 -11.42
N HIS A 81 -30.92 -54.61 -11.48
CA HIS A 81 -30.38 -55.29 -12.67
C HIS A 81 -31.28 -56.43 -13.21
N ASN A 82 -32.20 -56.97 -12.40
CA ASN A 82 -33.15 -58.02 -12.77
C ASN A 82 -34.62 -57.56 -12.92
N SER A 83 -34.90 -56.25 -12.85
CA SER A 83 -36.25 -55.69 -13.01
C SER A 83 -36.31 -54.78 -14.23
N GLU A 84 -37.31 -54.93 -15.09
CA GLU A 84 -37.52 -54.02 -16.25
C GLU A 84 -38.25 -52.71 -15.89
N GLN A 85 -38.63 -52.52 -14.61
CA GLN A 85 -39.42 -51.36 -14.18
C GLN A 85 -38.73 -50.57 -13.07
N TYR A 86 -38.68 -49.25 -13.24
CA TYR A 86 -38.20 -48.33 -12.20
C TYR A 86 -39.16 -48.32 -11.02
N SER A 87 -38.60 -48.45 -9.82
CA SER A 87 -39.33 -48.32 -8.56
C SER A 87 -38.94 -47.02 -7.85
N LEU A 88 -39.90 -46.39 -7.19
CA LEU A 88 -39.65 -45.20 -6.38
C LEU A 88 -39.01 -45.65 -5.05
N LEU A 89 -37.76 -45.27 -4.83
CA LEU A 89 -36.98 -45.66 -3.65
C LEU A 89 -37.10 -44.63 -2.52
N TYR A 90 -37.17 -43.35 -2.87
CA TYR A 90 -37.20 -42.26 -1.90
C TYR A 90 -38.06 -41.11 -2.41
N ASN A 91 -38.90 -40.54 -1.55
CA ASN A 91 -39.74 -39.39 -1.88
C ASN A 91 -39.79 -38.46 -0.67
N VAL A 92 -39.20 -37.28 -0.80
CA VAL A 92 -39.13 -36.30 0.28
C VAL A 92 -39.47 -34.91 -0.20
N GLN A 93 -40.32 -34.25 0.58
CA GLN A 93 -40.60 -32.83 0.45
C GLN A 93 -39.65 -32.06 1.35
N VAL A 94 -38.83 -31.20 0.73
CA VAL A 94 -37.83 -30.40 1.43
C VAL A 94 -38.27 -28.95 1.43
N ASN A 95 -38.41 -28.37 2.62
CA ASN A 95 -38.50 -26.92 2.78
C ASN A 95 -37.09 -26.33 2.80
N LEU A 96 -36.79 -25.51 1.80
CA LEU A 96 -35.46 -24.95 1.60
C LEU A 96 -35.06 -23.98 2.70
N ARG A 97 -36.03 -23.43 3.44
CA ARG A 97 -35.76 -22.53 4.58
C ARG A 97 -35.24 -23.26 5.81
N ASP A 98 -35.52 -24.56 5.92
CA ASP A 98 -35.19 -25.38 7.09
C ASP A 98 -33.84 -26.11 6.93
N LEU A 99 -33.09 -25.77 5.88
CA LEU A 99 -31.76 -26.27 5.63
C LEU A 99 -30.72 -25.64 6.57
N VAL A 100 -29.89 -26.49 7.15
CA VAL A 100 -28.83 -26.12 8.08
C VAL A 100 -27.48 -26.32 7.41
N CYS A 101 -26.61 -25.31 7.54
CA CYS A 101 -25.24 -25.36 7.01
C CYS A 101 -24.37 -26.29 7.87
N MET A 102 -23.70 -27.25 7.24
CA MET A 102 -22.59 -27.99 7.84
C MET A 102 -21.28 -27.32 7.41
N ARG A 103 -20.57 -26.68 8.34
CA ARG A 103 -19.25 -26.08 8.04
C ARG A 103 -18.23 -27.22 7.92
N ASN A 104 -17.55 -27.26 6.76
CA ASN A 104 -16.42 -28.11 6.35
C ASN A 104 -16.80 -29.19 5.33
N ALA A 105 -16.80 -28.85 4.03
CA ALA A 105 -16.82 -29.83 2.94
C ALA A 105 -15.45 -30.48 2.67
N SER A 106 -14.37 -29.98 3.30
CA SER A 106 -12.99 -30.39 3.04
C SER A 106 -12.41 -31.41 4.02
N GLN A 107 -13.11 -31.72 5.12
CA GLN A 107 -12.80 -32.86 5.98
C GLN A 107 -13.91 -33.88 5.77
N GLY A 108 -13.55 -35.11 5.40
CA GLY A 108 -14.47 -36.17 4.98
C GLY A 108 -15.69 -36.30 5.90
N PHE A 109 -16.85 -36.55 5.28
CA PHE A 109 -18.13 -36.75 5.96
C PHE A 109 -18.01 -37.80 7.08
N GLU A 110 -18.22 -37.39 8.33
CA GLU A 110 -18.46 -38.36 9.41
C GLU A 110 -19.92 -38.83 9.32
N SER A 111 -20.12 -40.00 8.71
CA SER A 111 -21.42 -40.69 8.58
C SER A 111 -22.15 -40.96 9.91
N SER A 112 -21.52 -40.64 11.05
CA SER A 112 -22.05 -40.77 12.40
C SER A 112 -23.06 -39.67 12.77
N GLN A 113 -23.02 -38.51 12.12
CA GLN A 113 -23.78 -37.32 12.51
C GLN A 113 -25.18 -37.23 11.87
N ILE A 114 -25.45 -38.02 10.82
CA ILE A 114 -26.66 -37.93 10.00
C ILE A 114 -27.45 -39.24 10.07
N ILE A 115 -28.78 -39.15 10.02
CA ILE A 115 -29.69 -40.30 9.97
C ILE A 115 -29.55 -41.00 8.60
N ASP A 116 -29.82 -42.32 8.56
CA ASP A 116 -29.82 -43.07 7.31
C ASP A 116 -30.98 -42.61 6.41
N ASN A 117 -30.82 -42.66 5.08
CA ASN A 117 -31.74 -42.05 4.10
C ASN A 117 -31.88 -40.54 4.24
N SER A 118 -30.77 -39.85 4.44
CA SER A 118 -30.72 -38.39 4.48
C SER A 118 -30.23 -37.82 3.15
N MET A 119 -30.67 -36.59 2.87
CA MET A 119 -30.29 -35.87 1.66
C MET A 119 -29.40 -34.67 2.02
N ILE A 120 -28.29 -34.54 1.30
CA ILE A 120 -27.32 -33.47 1.43
C ILE A 120 -27.31 -32.65 0.14
N PHE A 121 -27.45 -31.33 0.29
CA PHE A 121 -27.37 -30.36 -0.79
C PHE A 121 -26.02 -29.65 -0.76
N GLY A 122 -25.21 -29.80 -1.79
CA GLY A 122 -24.00 -28.99 -1.98
C GLY A 122 -24.32 -27.71 -2.75
N LEU A 123 -24.00 -26.55 -2.16
CA LEU A 123 -24.01 -25.26 -2.85
C LEU A 123 -22.67 -24.56 -2.64
N GLN A 124 -21.96 -24.27 -3.74
CA GLN A 124 -20.71 -23.48 -3.73
C GLN A 124 -19.73 -23.92 -2.63
N ASP A 125 -19.41 -25.23 -2.60
CA ASP A 125 -18.50 -25.90 -1.65
C ASP A 125 -18.98 -25.95 -0.18
N VAL A 126 -20.27 -25.72 0.06
CA VAL A 126 -20.89 -25.86 1.39
C VAL A 126 -22.01 -26.88 1.34
N SER A 127 -21.99 -27.83 2.26
CA SER A 127 -23.00 -28.88 2.40
C SER A 127 -24.11 -28.44 3.34
N PHE A 128 -25.36 -28.62 2.91
CA PHE A 128 -26.57 -28.32 3.67
C PHE A 128 -27.39 -29.59 3.87
N VAL A 129 -27.99 -29.73 5.05
CA VAL A 129 -28.83 -30.89 5.41
C VAL A 129 -30.14 -30.40 6.01
N VAL A 130 -31.21 -31.19 5.85
CA VAL A 130 -32.49 -30.91 6.50
C VAL A 130 -32.34 -31.04 8.01
N ARG A 131 -32.83 -30.08 8.79
CA ARG A 131 -32.68 -30.05 10.25
C ARG A 131 -33.17 -31.33 10.95
N SER A 132 -34.19 -31.99 10.40
CA SER A 132 -34.75 -33.25 10.92
C SER A 132 -33.80 -34.44 10.81
N ASP A 133 -32.82 -34.38 9.91
CA ASP A 133 -32.02 -35.53 9.51
C ASP A 133 -30.71 -35.64 10.30
N LEU A 134 -30.51 -34.79 11.31
CA LEU A 134 -29.34 -34.77 12.19
C LEU A 134 -29.58 -35.67 13.42
N ARG A 135 -28.65 -36.59 13.72
CA ARG A 135 -28.75 -37.53 14.86
C ARG A 135 -28.54 -36.88 16.23
N VAL A 136 -27.83 -35.76 16.29
CA VAL A 136 -27.49 -35.05 17.54
C VAL A 136 -27.76 -33.55 17.35
N PRO A 137 -28.40 -32.85 18.30
CA PRO A 137 -28.42 -31.39 18.30
C PRO A 137 -26.99 -30.88 18.54
N ILE A 138 -26.34 -30.40 17.49
CA ILE A 138 -24.94 -29.96 17.53
C ILE A 138 -24.83 -28.69 18.41
N PRO A 139 -23.87 -28.62 19.37
CA PRO A 139 -23.75 -27.49 20.31
C PRO A 139 -23.02 -26.25 19.75
N SER A 140 -22.88 -26.11 18.43
CA SER A 140 -22.24 -24.95 17.78
C SER A 140 -23.26 -24.14 16.96
N PRO A 141 -23.03 -22.84 16.67
CA PRO A 141 -24.04 -22.00 16.03
C PRO A 141 -24.23 -22.43 14.58
N THR A 142 -25.16 -23.36 14.39
CA THR A 142 -25.64 -23.83 13.10
C THR A 142 -26.42 -22.69 12.48
N MET A 143 -25.75 -21.90 11.63
CA MET A 143 -26.44 -20.86 10.86
C MET A 143 -27.38 -21.53 9.87
N SER A 144 -28.64 -21.11 9.90
CA SER A 144 -29.60 -21.42 8.82
C SER A 144 -29.08 -20.92 7.49
N ILE A 145 -29.56 -21.47 6.38
CA ILE A 145 -29.24 -20.95 5.04
C ILE A 145 -29.56 -19.44 4.90
N VAL A 146 -30.58 -18.96 5.63
CA VAL A 146 -30.96 -17.54 5.68
C VAL A 146 -29.92 -16.70 6.42
N GLU A 147 -29.40 -17.19 7.54
CA GLU A 147 -28.34 -16.52 8.29
C GLU A 147 -27.00 -16.58 7.56
N TYR A 148 -26.68 -17.70 6.90
CA TYR A 148 -25.51 -17.81 6.03
C TYR A 148 -25.57 -16.77 4.90
N ALA A 149 -26.72 -16.68 4.21
CA ALA A 149 -26.92 -15.68 3.14
C ALA A 149 -26.80 -14.24 3.65
N LYS A 150 -27.33 -13.94 4.85
CA LYS A 150 -27.17 -12.64 5.52
C LYS A 150 -25.71 -12.36 5.92
N SER A 151 -25.00 -13.36 6.44
CA SER A 151 -23.60 -13.20 6.87
C SER A 151 -22.65 -12.84 5.72
N LYS A 152 -22.90 -13.35 4.50
CA LYS A 152 -22.18 -12.96 3.28
C LYS A 152 -22.55 -11.58 2.75
N LEU A 153 -23.72 -11.04 3.10
CA LEU A 153 -24.14 -9.67 2.75
C LEU A 153 -23.56 -8.62 3.70
N THR A 154 -23.22 -8.99 4.94
CA THR A 154 -22.63 -8.08 5.94
C THR A 154 -21.13 -7.85 5.77
N ILE A 155 -20.47 -8.56 4.86
CA ILE A 155 -19.13 -8.18 4.40
C ILE A 155 -19.34 -6.97 3.48
N PRO A 156 -18.78 -5.78 3.79
CA PRO A 156 -18.93 -4.62 2.92
C PRO A 156 -18.29 -4.95 1.57
N ARG A 157 -19.13 -5.28 0.58
CA ARG A 157 -18.69 -5.40 -0.81
C ARG A 157 -18.32 -4.00 -1.25
N SER A 158 -17.11 -3.84 -1.79
CA SER A 158 -16.76 -2.64 -2.55
C SER A 158 -17.89 -2.35 -3.52
N SER A 159 -18.41 -1.12 -3.52
CA SER A 159 -19.41 -0.71 -4.50
C SER A 159 -18.90 -1.05 -5.90
N TYR A 160 -19.77 -1.63 -6.73
CA TYR A 160 -19.44 -1.93 -8.12
C TYR A 160 -18.85 -0.71 -8.79
N THR A 161 -17.72 -0.88 -9.47
CA THR A 161 -17.14 0.20 -10.26
C THR A 161 -18.01 0.47 -11.49
N TYR A 162 -17.86 1.64 -12.10
CA TYR A 162 -18.56 1.96 -13.35
C TYR A 162 -18.29 0.91 -14.44
N ASP A 163 -17.08 0.36 -14.49
CA ASP A 163 -16.71 -0.70 -15.44
C ASP A 163 -17.41 -2.03 -15.13
N ASP A 164 -17.62 -2.36 -13.85
CA ASP A 164 -18.38 -3.57 -13.47
C ASP A 164 -19.84 -3.46 -13.89
N VAL A 165 -20.45 -2.28 -13.71
CA VAL A 165 -21.83 -2.03 -14.18
C VAL A 165 -21.91 -2.11 -15.70
N ARG A 166 -20.93 -1.55 -16.41
CA ARG A 166 -20.85 -1.64 -17.87
C ARG A 166 -20.72 -3.09 -18.34
N ARG A 167 -19.91 -3.91 -17.67
CA ARG A 167 -19.78 -5.35 -17.97
C ARG A 167 -21.07 -6.11 -17.72
N LEU A 168 -21.78 -5.81 -16.63
CA LEU A 168 -23.10 -6.40 -16.35
C LEU A 168 -24.14 -6.01 -17.40
N CYS A 169 -24.16 -4.75 -17.85
CA CYS A 169 -25.02 -4.31 -18.95
C CYS A 169 -24.66 -5.03 -20.26
N SER A 170 -23.38 -5.14 -20.60
CA SER A 170 -22.95 -5.89 -21.79
C SER A 170 -23.34 -7.36 -21.73
N LEU A 171 -23.24 -7.99 -20.54
CA LEU A 171 -23.67 -9.37 -20.35
C LEU A 171 -25.18 -9.52 -20.50
N SER A 172 -25.97 -8.61 -19.92
CA SER A 172 -27.42 -8.59 -20.08
C SER A 172 -27.83 -8.42 -21.53
N ASN A 173 -27.14 -7.54 -22.28
CA ASN A 173 -27.37 -7.39 -23.70
C ASN A 173 -27.00 -8.67 -24.46
N GLY A 174 -25.88 -9.31 -24.12
CA GLY A 174 -25.49 -10.59 -24.71
C GLY A 174 -26.49 -11.72 -24.47
N ILE A 175 -27.11 -11.79 -23.28
CA ILE A 175 -28.17 -12.76 -22.98
C ILE A 175 -29.41 -12.48 -23.83
N ASN A 176 -29.82 -11.23 -23.97
CA ASN A 176 -30.96 -10.85 -24.79
C ASN A 176 -30.71 -11.12 -26.28
N ASP A 177 -29.49 -10.82 -26.75
CA ASP A 177 -29.07 -11.10 -28.14
C ASP A 177 -29.05 -12.61 -28.40
N PHE A 178 -28.62 -13.40 -27.41
CA PHE A 178 -28.66 -14.86 -27.49
C PHE A 178 -30.10 -15.39 -27.57
N ALA A 179 -30.99 -14.94 -26.69
CA ALA A 179 -32.41 -15.32 -26.73
C ALA A 179 -33.08 -14.89 -28.06
N ALA A 180 -32.73 -13.71 -28.58
CA ALA A 180 -33.21 -13.26 -29.89
C ALA A 180 -32.65 -14.12 -31.04
N SER A 181 -31.41 -14.60 -30.93
CA SER A 181 -30.82 -15.53 -31.90
C SER A 181 -31.47 -16.90 -31.85
N GLU A 182 -31.78 -17.41 -30.66
CA GLU A 182 -32.50 -18.66 -30.44
C GLU A 182 -33.89 -18.59 -31.08
N SER A 183 -34.65 -17.53 -30.80
CA SER A 183 -35.97 -17.32 -31.42
C SER A 183 -35.89 -17.24 -32.95
N LYS A 184 -34.88 -16.58 -33.51
CA LYS A 184 -34.67 -16.53 -34.97
C LYS A 184 -34.36 -17.90 -35.55
N LEU A 185 -33.52 -18.69 -34.87
CA LEU A 185 -33.20 -20.05 -35.29
C LEU A 185 -34.43 -20.96 -35.21
N CYS A 186 -35.26 -20.85 -34.17
CA CYS A 186 -36.53 -21.56 -34.09
C CYS A 186 -37.45 -21.19 -35.26
N GLU A 187 -37.63 -19.90 -35.53
CA GLU A 187 -38.43 -19.46 -36.69
C GLU A 187 -37.86 -19.93 -38.03
N GLU A 188 -36.53 -20.01 -38.17
CA GLU A 188 -35.88 -20.49 -39.38
C GLU A 188 -36.06 -22.00 -39.53
N ILE A 189 -35.97 -22.76 -38.44
CA ILE A 189 -36.25 -24.21 -38.40
C ILE A 189 -37.71 -24.47 -38.75
N ASP A 190 -38.65 -23.74 -38.15
CA ASP A 190 -40.08 -23.88 -38.41
C ASP A 190 -40.41 -23.55 -39.88
N ARG A 191 -39.79 -22.50 -40.45
CA ARG A 191 -39.92 -22.18 -41.88
C ARG A 191 -39.36 -23.27 -42.77
N ILE A 192 -38.19 -23.81 -42.45
CA ILE A 192 -37.58 -24.91 -43.21
C ILE A 192 -38.47 -26.15 -43.13
N GLU A 193 -39.05 -26.45 -41.97
CA GLU A 193 -39.97 -27.57 -41.77
C GLU A 193 -41.27 -27.39 -42.57
N GLU A 194 -41.85 -26.18 -42.58
CA GLU A 194 -43.03 -25.84 -43.37
C GLU A 194 -42.76 -25.90 -44.89
N GLU A 195 -41.61 -25.40 -45.34
CA GLU A 195 -41.16 -25.53 -46.74
C GLU A 195 -40.94 -27.00 -47.12
N PHE A 196 -40.44 -27.82 -46.19
CA PHE A 196 -40.22 -29.24 -46.38
C PHE A 196 -41.51 -30.06 -46.32
N LEU A 197 -42.56 -29.63 -45.62
CA LEU A 197 -43.85 -30.32 -45.61
C LEU A 197 -44.67 -30.04 -46.87
N ASN A 198 -44.61 -28.80 -47.39
CA ASN A 198 -45.48 -28.32 -48.48
C ASN A 198 -44.95 -28.56 -49.91
N ALA A 199 -43.67 -28.89 -50.09
CA ALA A 199 -43.09 -29.10 -51.43
C ALA A 199 -43.42 -30.47 -52.05
N SER A 200 -43.64 -30.51 -53.37
CA SER A 200 -43.82 -31.77 -54.11
C SER A 200 -42.54 -32.62 -54.06
N THR A 201 -42.65 -33.95 -54.08
CA THR A 201 -41.51 -34.90 -53.97
C THR A 201 -40.41 -34.67 -55.01
N GLN A 202 -40.73 -34.07 -56.17
CA GLN A 202 -39.78 -33.75 -57.23
C GLN A 202 -39.02 -32.44 -56.99
N GLU A 203 -39.67 -31.44 -56.40
CA GLU A 203 -39.02 -30.18 -55.98
C GLU A 203 -38.10 -30.41 -54.79
N LYS A 204 -38.51 -31.27 -53.85
CA LYS A 204 -37.68 -31.75 -52.73
C LYS A 204 -36.37 -32.38 -53.20
N LEU A 205 -36.42 -33.21 -54.23
CA LEU A 205 -35.22 -33.88 -54.76
C LEU A 205 -34.29 -32.91 -55.49
N ARG A 206 -34.84 -31.86 -56.11
CA ARG A 206 -34.06 -30.78 -56.73
C ARG A 206 -33.43 -29.85 -55.70
N SER A 207 -34.17 -29.41 -54.69
CA SER A 207 -33.66 -28.55 -53.62
C SER A 207 -32.57 -29.27 -52.81
N LEU A 208 -32.74 -30.56 -52.52
CA LEU A 208 -31.75 -31.37 -51.82
C LEU A 208 -30.46 -31.55 -52.64
N LYS A 209 -30.57 -31.70 -53.97
CA LYS A 209 -29.38 -31.77 -54.86
C LYS A 209 -28.61 -30.45 -54.90
N VAL A 210 -29.31 -29.32 -54.92
CA VAL A 210 -28.68 -27.99 -54.86
C VAL A 210 -28.00 -27.79 -53.50
N HIS A 211 -28.69 -28.10 -52.40
CA HIS A 211 -28.12 -28.04 -51.06
C HIS A 211 -26.90 -28.94 -50.88
N LEU A 212 -26.92 -30.16 -51.45
CA LEU A 212 -25.78 -31.08 -51.39
C LEU A 212 -24.57 -30.52 -52.17
N HIS A 213 -24.81 -29.87 -53.31
CA HIS A 213 -23.76 -29.19 -54.05
C HIS A 213 -23.18 -27.99 -53.29
N ASP A 214 -24.05 -27.18 -52.68
CA ASP A 214 -23.62 -26.06 -51.85
C ASP A 214 -22.85 -26.54 -50.61
N LEU A 215 -23.29 -27.62 -49.97
CA LEU A 215 -22.60 -28.23 -48.84
C LEU A 215 -21.20 -28.72 -49.24
N HIS A 216 -21.07 -29.40 -50.38
CA HIS A 216 -19.75 -29.80 -50.91
C HIS A 216 -18.85 -28.60 -51.17
N LYS A 217 -19.42 -27.49 -51.69
CA LYS A 217 -18.68 -26.24 -51.92
C LYS A 217 -18.22 -25.61 -50.60
N TYR A 218 -19.07 -25.61 -49.57
CA TYR A 218 -18.72 -25.13 -48.23
C TYR A 218 -17.64 -26.00 -47.58
N VAL A 219 -17.75 -27.32 -47.68
CA VAL A 219 -16.73 -28.25 -47.17
C VAL A 219 -15.38 -28.03 -47.86
N ALA A 220 -15.38 -27.88 -49.19
CA ALA A 220 -14.15 -27.59 -49.94
C ALA A 220 -13.52 -26.25 -49.52
N LYS A 221 -14.35 -25.21 -49.32
CA LYS A 221 -13.89 -23.91 -48.82
C LYS A 221 -13.33 -24.02 -47.40
N GLN A 222 -13.97 -24.80 -46.53
CA GLN A 222 -13.49 -24.99 -45.16
C GLN A 222 -12.16 -25.75 -45.13
N HIS A 223 -11.98 -26.73 -46.00
CA HIS A 223 -10.69 -27.40 -46.17
C HIS A 223 -9.59 -26.43 -46.62
N SER A 224 -9.85 -25.56 -47.60
CA SER A 224 -8.83 -24.58 -48.03
C SER A 224 -8.46 -23.60 -46.92
N LEU A 225 -9.45 -23.14 -46.14
CA LEU A 225 -9.20 -22.28 -44.98
C LEU A 225 -8.40 -22.99 -43.88
N ASN A 226 -8.68 -24.27 -43.63
CA ASN A 226 -7.90 -25.07 -42.70
C ASN A 226 -6.44 -25.25 -43.18
N ASP A 227 -6.22 -25.46 -44.47
CA ASP A 227 -4.88 -25.58 -45.04
C ASP A 227 -4.09 -24.25 -44.95
N GLU A 228 -4.76 -23.12 -45.19
CA GLU A 228 -4.18 -21.79 -44.99
C GLU A 228 -3.82 -21.54 -43.52
N LEU A 229 -4.70 -21.91 -42.59
CA LEU A 229 -4.45 -21.80 -41.16
C LEU A 229 -3.28 -22.68 -40.71
N LEU A 230 -3.21 -23.92 -41.18
CA LEU A 230 -2.10 -24.82 -40.91
C LEU A 230 -0.79 -24.23 -41.43
N SER A 231 -0.77 -23.73 -42.67
CA SER A 231 0.39 -23.05 -43.25
C SER A 231 0.85 -21.85 -42.40
N SER A 232 -0.10 -21.04 -41.93
CA SER A 232 0.17 -19.92 -41.02
C SER A 232 0.77 -20.38 -39.69
N ILE A 233 0.23 -21.46 -39.11
CA ILE A 233 0.76 -22.07 -37.88
C ILE A 233 2.20 -22.54 -38.09
N TRP A 234 2.49 -23.26 -39.17
CA TRP A 234 3.85 -23.72 -39.49
C TRP A 234 4.83 -22.56 -39.70
N ALA A 235 4.39 -21.48 -40.35
CA ALA A 235 5.19 -20.27 -40.51
C ALA A 235 5.50 -19.62 -39.15
N LYS A 236 4.53 -19.57 -38.25
CA LYS A 236 4.70 -19.04 -36.88
C LYS A 236 5.60 -19.93 -36.04
N GLU A 237 5.45 -21.25 -36.10
CA GLU A 237 6.35 -22.17 -35.40
C GLU A 237 7.81 -22.03 -35.86
N ARG A 238 8.03 -21.84 -37.16
CA ARG A 238 9.38 -21.60 -37.70
C ARG A 238 9.96 -20.28 -37.20
N GLN A 239 9.15 -19.21 -37.14
CA GLN A 239 9.56 -17.93 -36.55
C GLN A 239 9.94 -18.10 -35.07
N VAL A 240 9.12 -18.80 -34.29
CA VAL A 240 9.38 -19.05 -32.86
C VAL A 240 10.69 -19.83 -32.68
N LYS A 241 10.93 -20.88 -33.47
CA LYS A 241 12.19 -21.65 -33.41
C LYS A 241 13.40 -20.81 -33.78
N ALA A 242 13.30 -19.95 -34.80
CA ALA A 242 14.38 -19.04 -35.19
C ALA A 242 14.70 -18.04 -34.06
N LEU A 243 13.67 -17.45 -33.45
CA LEU A 243 13.83 -16.55 -32.31
C LEU A 243 14.46 -17.27 -31.11
N LEU A 244 14.06 -18.51 -30.82
CA LEU A 244 14.65 -19.30 -29.74
C LEU A 244 16.13 -19.63 -29.98
N SER A 245 16.54 -19.90 -31.23
CA SER A 245 17.96 -20.08 -31.57
C SER A 245 18.74 -18.78 -31.36
N CYS A 246 18.23 -17.66 -31.90
CA CYS A 246 18.87 -16.35 -31.71
C CYS A 246 19.00 -15.99 -30.22
N LEU A 247 18.00 -16.31 -29.41
CA LEU A 247 18.00 -16.08 -27.96
C LEU A 247 19.07 -16.93 -27.26
N LYS A 248 19.27 -18.18 -27.68
CA LYS A 248 20.31 -19.06 -27.13
C LYS A 248 21.72 -18.73 -27.61
N ASP A 249 21.88 -18.29 -28.85
CA ASP A 249 23.19 -18.18 -29.48
C ASP A 249 23.75 -16.74 -29.40
N GLU A 250 22.91 -15.70 -29.49
CA GLU A 250 23.38 -14.30 -29.52
C GLU A 250 23.37 -13.60 -28.17
N ILE A 251 22.51 -13.99 -27.23
CA ILE A 251 22.37 -13.29 -25.95
C ILE A 251 23.52 -13.62 -24.98
N PRO A 252 23.92 -14.89 -24.78
CA PRO A 252 25.02 -15.21 -23.87
C PRO A 252 26.33 -14.46 -24.16
N PRO A 253 26.84 -14.38 -25.41
CA PRO A 253 28.08 -13.64 -25.67
C PRO A 253 27.94 -12.13 -25.47
N LYS A 254 26.74 -11.57 -25.68
CA LYS A 254 26.48 -10.15 -25.39
C LYS A 254 26.48 -9.88 -23.89
N LEU A 255 25.94 -10.80 -23.08
CA LEU A 255 25.97 -10.68 -21.62
C LEU A 255 27.39 -10.80 -21.07
N GLU A 256 28.18 -11.72 -21.61
CA GLU A 256 29.60 -11.88 -21.25
C GLU A 256 30.39 -10.62 -21.59
N LEU A 257 30.21 -10.05 -22.79
CA LEU A 257 30.84 -8.79 -23.18
C LEU A 257 30.44 -7.60 -22.29
N ILE A 258 29.19 -7.56 -21.82
CA ILE A 258 28.72 -6.54 -20.86
C ILE A 258 29.40 -6.73 -19.50
N ALA A 259 29.51 -7.97 -19.03
CA ALA A 259 30.17 -8.29 -17.77
C ALA A 259 31.66 -7.89 -17.80
N ASP A 260 32.37 -8.22 -18.88
CA ASP A 260 33.77 -7.83 -19.07
C ASP A 260 33.95 -6.31 -19.06
N LYS A 261 33.09 -5.57 -19.77
CA LYS A 261 33.10 -4.10 -19.76
C LYS A 261 32.86 -3.53 -18.37
N LEU A 262 31.96 -4.15 -17.60
CA LEU A 262 31.64 -3.71 -16.26
C LEU A 262 32.84 -3.94 -15.31
N ASP A 263 33.53 -5.05 -15.45
CA ASP A 263 34.73 -5.35 -14.65
C ASP A 263 35.91 -4.44 -15.02
N ILE A 264 36.06 -4.06 -16.29
CA ILE A 264 37.01 -3.01 -16.70
C ILE A 264 36.69 -1.69 -15.99
N VAL A 265 35.44 -1.22 -16.05
CA VAL A 265 35.04 0.04 -15.40
C VAL A 265 35.27 -0.01 -13.89
N LYS A 266 34.94 -1.13 -13.24
CA LYS A 266 35.24 -1.31 -11.80
C LYS A 266 36.74 -1.22 -11.52
N SER A 267 37.57 -1.82 -12.37
CA SER A 267 39.02 -1.77 -12.21
C SER A 267 39.61 -0.37 -12.42
N GLU A 268 38.99 0.46 -13.27
CA GLU A 268 39.41 1.85 -13.51
C GLU A 268 38.93 2.80 -12.40
N VAL A 269 37.78 2.52 -11.79
CA VAL A 269 37.18 3.36 -10.74
C VAL A 269 37.82 3.11 -9.37
N ALA A 270 38.19 1.86 -9.05
CA ALA A 270 38.85 1.51 -7.80
C ALA A 270 40.09 2.38 -7.45
N PRO A 271 41.08 2.57 -8.36
CA PRO A 271 42.26 3.38 -8.06
C PRO A 271 41.94 4.86 -7.87
N ILE A 272 40.86 5.38 -8.50
CA ILE A 272 40.41 6.76 -8.29
C ILE A 272 39.89 6.94 -6.86
N PHE A 273 39.11 5.98 -6.37
CA PHE A 273 38.63 6.01 -4.97
C PHE A 273 39.78 5.87 -3.98
N GLU A 274 40.76 4.99 -4.26
CA GLU A 274 41.95 4.87 -3.43
C GLU A 274 42.78 6.17 -3.45
N ALA A 275 43.00 6.80 -4.60
CA ALA A 275 43.70 8.07 -4.70
C ALA A 275 42.99 9.21 -3.94
N LEU A 276 41.65 9.27 -4.04
CA LEU A 276 40.85 10.23 -3.28
C LEU A 276 40.99 10.00 -1.76
N GLN A 277 40.91 8.74 -1.33
CA GLN A 277 40.96 8.38 0.09
C GLN A 277 42.35 8.57 0.71
N PHE A 278 43.42 8.21 -0.01
CA PHE A 278 44.77 8.17 0.56
C PHE A 278 45.60 9.44 0.29
N SER A 279 45.26 10.25 -0.72
CA SER A 279 46.01 11.48 -1.04
C SER A 279 45.15 12.72 -0.87
N ILE A 280 44.01 12.81 -1.55
CA ILE A 280 43.29 14.08 -1.67
C ILE A 280 42.56 14.46 -0.38
N TYR A 281 41.86 13.53 0.29
CA TYR A 281 41.17 13.85 1.54
C TYR A 281 42.12 14.24 2.68
N PRO A 282 43.24 13.54 2.93
CA PRO A 282 44.24 13.98 3.90
C PRO A 282 44.78 15.39 3.62
N ASP A 283 45.12 15.69 2.37
CA ASP A 283 45.66 17.00 1.96
C ASP A 283 44.63 18.12 2.20
N LEU A 284 43.35 17.87 1.87
CA LEU A 284 42.26 18.82 2.11
C LEU A 284 42.02 19.05 3.60
N VAL A 285 42.06 18.00 4.42
CA VAL A 285 41.91 18.15 5.87
C VAL A 285 43.10 18.89 6.48
N GLU A 286 44.32 18.64 6.01
CA GLU A 286 45.49 19.39 6.47
C GLU A 286 45.39 20.87 6.10
N LEU A 287 44.97 21.20 4.88
CA LEU A 287 44.73 22.57 4.45
C LEU A 287 43.63 23.25 5.29
N LEU A 288 42.51 22.55 5.53
CA LEU A 288 41.45 23.04 6.42
C LEU A 288 41.98 23.28 7.84
N ARG A 289 42.83 22.39 8.36
CA ARG A 289 43.47 22.53 9.67
C ARG A 289 44.36 23.77 9.73
N THR A 290 45.15 24.03 8.69
CA THR A 290 45.99 25.23 8.60
C THR A 290 45.14 26.50 8.58
N ILE A 291 44.07 26.53 7.77
CA ILE A 291 43.19 27.71 7.69
C ILE A 291 42.43 27.91 9.01
N CYS A 292 41.87 26.87 9.61
CA CYS A 292 41.22 26.94 10.92
C CYS A 292 42.20 27.36 12.03
N GLY A 293 43.48 26.98 11.92
CA GLY A 293 44.56 27.46 12.78
C GLY A 293 44.74 28.98 12.68
N VAL A 294 44.81 29.52 11.47
CA VAL A 294 44.88 30.98 11.23
C VAL A 294 43.63 31.68 11.77
N ILE A 295 42.43 31.12 11.57
CA ILE A 295 41.18 31.69 12.11
C ILE A 295 41.22 31.76 13.64
N ARG A 296 41.76 30.73 14.30
CA ARG A 296 41.94 30.70 15.76
C ARG A 296 42.95 31.75 16.25
N GLU A 297 43.99 32.06 15.47
CA GLU A 297 44.92 33.15 15.78
C GLU A 297 44.29 34.53 15.61
N VAL A 298 43.45 34.72 14.57
CA VAL A 298 42.76 35.99 14.30
C VAL A 298 41.63 36.26 15.31
N PHE A 299 40.92 35.23 15.74
CA PHE A 299 39.85 35.31 16.74
C PHE A 299 40.22 34.49 17.99
N PRO A 300 41.13 34.99 18.83
CA PRO A 300 41.57 34.26 20.01
C PRO A 300 40.42 34.13 21.01
N ILE A 301 40.14 32.89 21.42
CA ILE A 301 39.18 32.58 22.48
C ILE A 301 39.95 32.14 23.71
N HIS A 302 39.85 32.91 24.80
CA HIS A 302 40.52 32.59 26.08
C HIS A 302 39.50 32.42 27.19
N LEU A 303 39.77 31.47 28.10
CA LEU A 303 39.09 31.41 29.39
C LEU A 303 39.62 32.54 30.28
N ASP A 304 38.72 33.29 30.90
CA ASP A 304 39.08 34.32 31.87
C ASP A 304 39.72 33.69 33.12
N GLU A 305 40.51 34.47 33.88
CA GLU A 305 41.29 34.00 35.05
C GLU A 305 40.40 33.39 36.15
N ASN A 306 39.11 33.75 36.17
CA ASN A 306 38.10 33.24 37.10
C ASN A 306 37.46 31.91 36.65
N GLY A 307 37.80 31.40 35.46
CA GLY A 307 37.34 30.10 34.96
C GLY A 307 35.85 30.00 34.57
N CYS A 308 35.06 31.06 34.74
CA CYS A 308 33.62 31.05 34.48
C CYS A 308 33.19 31.68 33.15
N ASN A 309 33.95 32.65 32.63
CA ASN A 309 33.60 33.40 31.41
C ASN A 309 34.62 33.17 30.30
N TYR A 310 34.14 33.20 29.05
CA TYR A 310 35.01 33.15 27.87
C TYR A 310 35.18 34.55 27.30
N SER A 311 36.39 34.87 26.86
CA SER A 311 36.69 36.06 26.09
C SER A 311 36.89 35.68 24.63
N ILE A 312 36.34 36.48 23.72
CA ILE A 312 36.57 36.36 22.27
C ILE A 312 37.19 37.66 21.77
N ALA A 313 38.37 37.59 21.13
CA ALA A 313 39.12 38.78 20.72
C ALA A 313 39.32 39.80 21.87
N HIS A 314 39.62 39.29 23.07
CA HIS A 314 39.75 40.05 24.34
C HIS A 314 38.46 40.71 24.87
N ILE A 315 37.30 40.40 24.29
CA ILE A 315 35.98 40.84 24.78
C ILE A 315 35.42 39.76 25.71
N ASN A 316 35.28 40.06 27.00
CA ASN A 316 34.63 39.17 27.96
C ASN A 316 33.14 39.00 27.60
N PHE A 317 32.73 37.76 27.37
CA PHE A 317 31.38 37.43 26.94
C PHE A 317 30.70 36.49 27.94
N PRO A 318 29.42 36.71 28.29
CA PRO A 318 28.71 35.87 29.25
C PRO A 318 28.53 34.44 28.75
N ALA A 319 28.49 33.47 29.66
CA ALA A 319 28.48 32.05 29.32
C ALA A 319 27.11 31.57 28.82
N ASN A 320 26.01 32.16 29.30
CA ASN A 320 24.65 31.69 29.02
C ASN A 320 23.75 32.81 28.50
N ILE A 321 22.74 32.46 27.69
CA ILE A 321 21.70 33.39 27.23
C ILE A 321 21.06 34.15 28.41
N LEU A 322 20.84 33.48 29.55
CA LEU A 322 20.29 34.10 30.75
C LEU A 322 21.20 35.18 31.34
N GLU A 323 22.51 34.96 31.32
CA GLU A 323 23.50 35.95 31.80
C GLU A 323 23.59 37.14 30.84
N ILE A 324 23.55 36.89 29.53
CA ILE A 324 23.47 37.93 28.49
C ILE A 324 22.25 38.81 28.73
N LEU A 325 21.09 38.21 28.98
CA LEU A 325 19.85 38.96 29.24
C LEU A 325 19.90 39.71 30.56
N THR A 326 20.45 39.11 31.62
CA THR A 326 20.59 39.76 32.92
C THR A 326 21.47 41.01 32.82
N GLU A 327 22.58 40.92 32.11
CA GLU A 327 23.52 42.02 31.93
C GLU A 327 22.99 43.14 31.00
N CYS A 328 22.09 42.81 30.07
CA CYS A 328 21.39 43.77 29.22
C CYS A 328 20.24 44.49 29.95
N TYR A 329 19.48 43.79 30.80
CA TYR A 329 18.30 44.35 31.48
C TYR A 329 18.62 45.06 32.80
N GLU A 330 19.69 44.65 33.49
CA GLU A 330 20.17 45.27 34.72
C GLU A 330 21.61 45.76 34.52
N PRO A 331 21.83 46.88 33.78
CA PRO A 331 23.15 47.49 33.73
C PRO A 331 23.54 47.87 35.15
N GLN A 332 24.59 47.25 35.69
CA GLN A 332 25.09 47.55 37.03
C GLN A 332 25.32 49.07 37.15
N PHE A 333 24.92 49.67 38.27
CA PHE A 333 25.20 51.06 38.59
C PHE A 333 26.72 51.28 38.54
N VAL A 334 27.23 51.80 37.42
CA VAL A 334 28.64 52.16 37.27
C VAL A 334 28.92 53.30 38.24
N MET A 335 29.78 53.05 39.24
CA MET A 335 30.38 54.09 40.06
C MET A 335 31.12 55.07 39.15
N VAL A 336 30.81 56.36 39.30
CA VAL A 336 31.37 57.47 38.54
C VAL A 336 32.91 57.44 38.63
N GLY A 337 33.60 57.16 37.51
CA GLY A 337 35.06 57.34 37.43
C GLY A 337 35.84 56.44 36.48
N SER A 338 35.30 55.32 35.99
CA SER A 338 35.98 54.48 34.98
C SER A 338 35.31 54.59 33.62
N THR A 339 36.09 54.85 32.57
CA THR A 339 35.70 54.72 31.16
C THR A 339 35.49 53.24 30.82
N SER A 340 34.47 52.62 31.40
CA SER A 340 34.01 51.30 31.00
C SER A 340 32.97 51.50 29.90
N GLU A 341 33.23 50.94 28.72
CA GLU A 341 32.22 50.71 27.68
C GLU A 341 30.95 50.15 28.34
N SER A 342 29.77 50.57 27.86
CA SER A 342 28.54 50.06 28.45
C SER A 342 28.50 48.53 28.31
N SER A 343 28.04 47.81 29.33
CA SER A 343 27.95 46.34 29.31
C SER A 343 27.22 45.82 28.06
N VAL A 344 26.25 46.60 27.58
CA VAL A 344 25.49 46.37 26.34
C VAL A 344 26.35 46.47 25.08
N GLU A 345 27.21 47.48 24.95
CA GLU A 345 28.12 47.62 23.80
C GLU A 345 29.09 46.44 23.72
N ARG A 346 29.59 45.99 24.87
CA ARG A 346 30.44 44.81 24.99
C ARG A 346 29.75 43.54 24.48
N ILE A 347 28.49 43.33 24.89
CA ILE A 347 27.68 42.19 24.43
C ILE A 347 27.39 42.29 22.93
N ASN A 348 27.02 43.46 22.43
CA ASN A 348 26.74 43.67 21.01
C ASN A 348 27.97 43.46 20.12
N ALA A 349 29.15 43.91 20.59
CA ALA A 349 30.43 43.66 19.93
C ALA A 349 30.77 42.16 19.95
N GLY A 350 30.64 41.49 21.10
CA GLY A 350 30.88 40.05 21.23
C GLY A 350 29.97 39.21 20.31
N LEU A 351 28.66 39.51 20.27
CA LEU A 351 27.71 38.85 19.36
C LEU A 351 28.08 39.07 17.89
N SER A 352 28.52 40.28 17.54
CA SER A 352 28.94 40.59 16.17
C SER A 352 30.17 39.78 15.75
N VAL A 353 31.15 39.62 16.65
CA VAL A 353 32.34 38.78 16.41
C VAL A 353 31.96 37.31 16.28
N ILE A 354 31.09 36.79 17.14
CA ILE A 354 30.57 35.41 17.09
C ILE A 354 29.89 35.13 15.74
N VAL A 355 29.03 36.04 15.28
CA VAL A 355 28.32 35.91 14.00
C VAL A 355 29.29 35.97 12.83
N HIS A 356 30.27 36.87 12.87
CA HIS A 356 31.27 37.00 11.82
C HIS A 356 32.13 35.74 11.70
N LEU A 357 32.56 35.19 12.84
CA LEU A 357 33.29 33.92 12.90
C LEU A 357 32.44 32.76 12.35
N LEU A 358 31.16 32.67 12.71
CA LEU A 358 30.24 31.65 12.20
C LEU A 358 30.04 31.75 10.68
N LEU A 359 29.93 32.96 10.13
CA LEU A 359 29.81 33.19 8.69
C LEU A 359 31.08 32.81 7.94
N HIS A 360 32.26 33.13 8.48
CA HIS A 360 33.54 32.72 7.88
C HIS A 360 33.70 31.20 7.89
N LEU A 361 33.37 30.53 8.99
CA LEU A 361 33.41 29.06 9.07
C LEU A 361 32.39 28.40 8.14
N SER A 362 31.18 28.97 8.04
CA SER A 362 30.14 28.52 7.10
C SER A 362 30.59 28.67 5.64
N SER A 363 31.23 29.79 5.29
CA SER A 363 31.75 30.02 3.94
C SER A 363 32.98 29.14 3.63
N LEU A 364 33.83 28.85 4.61
CA LEU A 364 35.02 28.03 4.43
C LEU A 364 34.64 26.57 4.16
N LEU A 365 33.65 26.06 4.90
CA LEU A 365 33.21 24.66 4.82
C LEU A 365 32.08 24.43 3.81
N ASP A 366 31.59 25.49 3.18
CA ASP A 366 30.40 25.49 2.30
C ASP A 366 29.15 24.85 2.95
N ILE A 367 28.99 25.05 4.27
CA ILE A 367 27.85 24.55 5.03
C ILE A 367 26.83 25.66 5.19
N LYS A 368 25.61 25.44 4.71
CA LYS A 368 24.50 26.40 4.82
C LYS A 368 23.94 26.44 6.24
N LEU A 369 23.90 27.63 6.84
CA LEU A 369 23.25 27.83 8.13
C LEU A 369 21.72 27.58 8.03
N LYS A 370 21.14 27.01 9.09
CA LYS A 370 19.71 26.67 9.16
C LYS A 370 18.79 27.89 9.04
N TYR A 371 19.19 29.00 9.65
CA TYR A 371 18.55 30.30 9.55
C TYR A 371 19.54 31.27 8.91
N GLY A 372 19.11 31.97 7.87
CA GLY A 372 19.95 32.92 7.15
C GLY A 372 20.33 34.11 8.04
N ILE A 373 21.58 34.56 7.93
CA ILE A 373 22.05 35.77 8.61
C ILE A 373 22.26 36.84 7.54
N VAL A 374 21.62 37.99 7.71
CA VAL A 374 21.76 39.15 6.82
C VAL A 374 22.42 40.29 7.58
N GLN A 375 23.47 40.85 6.99
CA GLN A 375 24.10 42.06 7.49
C GLN A 375 23.38 43.29 6.92
N ASN A 376 22.94 44.19 7.78
CA ASN A 376 22.41 45.49 7.39
C ASN A 376 23.22 46.58 8.10
N LYS A 377 24.09 47.26 7.35
CA LYS A 377 25.10 48.21 7.86
C LYS A 377 26.00 47.54 8.91
N SER A 378 25.97 48.01 10.16
CA SER A 378 26.79 47.53 11.27
C SER A 378 26.06 46.51 12.16
N HIS A 379 24.86 46.07 11.78
CA HIS A 379 24.05 45.17 12.59
C HIS A 379 23.68 43.90 11.83
N TYR A 380 23.67 42.78 12.54
CA TYR A 380 23.28 41.48 12.00
C TYR A 380 21.83 41.15 12.36
N PHE A 381 21.14 40.51 11.41
CA PHE A 381 19.75 40.08 11.57
C PHE A 381 19.62 38.60 11.18
N LEU A 382 18.87 37.85 11.96
CA LEU A 382 18.46 36.49 11.62
C LEU A 382 17.15 36.51 10.86
N VAL A 383 17.11 35.76 9.76
CA VAL A 383 15.96 35.61 8.89
C VAL A 383 15.29 34.27 9.17
N GLU A 384 14.03 34.32 9.62
CA GLU A 384 13.16 33.15 9.77
C GLU A 384 12.05 33.22 8.71
N MET A 385 11.92 32.18 7.89
CA MET A 385 10.81 32.06 6.94
C MET A 385 9.60 31.48 7.67
N CYS A 386 8.62 32.32 7.96
CA CYS A 386 7.41 31.94 8.65
C CYS A 386 6.27 31.76 7.64
N SER A 387 5.55 30.64 7.71
CA SER A 387 4.31 30.48 6.96
C SER A 387 3.17 31.16 7.72
N LEU A 388 2.63 32.23 7.15
CA LEU A 388 1.42 32.87 7.69
C LEU A 388 0.20 32.33 6.95
N PHE A 389 -0.73 31.73 7.71
CA PHE A 389 -2.02 31.33 7.17
C PHE A 389 -2.92 32.55 7.08
N ARG A 390 -3.10 33.11 5.87
CA ARG A 390 -4.05 34.20 5.65
C ARG A 390 -5.43 33.59 5.39
N LYS A 391 -6.36 33.71 6.35
CA LYS A 391 -7.79 33.48 6.06
C LYS A 391 -8.25 34.59 5.12
N VAL A 392 -8.41 34.28 3.83
CA VAL A 392 -9.14 35.14 2.91
C VAL A 392 -10.60 35.11 3.35
N SER A 393 -11.05 36.16 4.02
CA SER A 393 -12.47 36.40 4.27
C SER A 393 -13.13 36.84 2.97
N SER A 394 -13.31 35.90 2.03
CA SER A 394 -14.22 36.05 0.90
C SER A 394 -15.40 35.12 1.15
N ALA A 395 -16.60 35.70 1.17
CA ALA A 395 -17.82 35.02 1.60
C ALA A 395 -18.27 33.85 0.72
N ASN A 396 -17.57 33.52 -0.38
CA ASN A 396 -18.08 32.59 -1.40
C ASN A 396 -17.03 31.65 -2.03
N SER A 397 -16.03 31.16 -1.30
CA SER A 397 -15.25 30.02 -1.81
C SER A 397 -14.72 29.11 -0.71
N SER A 398 -15.01 27.83 -0.89
CA SER A 398 -14.48 26.67 -0.18
C SER A 398 -12.97 26.74 0.07
N TYR A 399 -12.61 26.50 1.33
CA TYR A 399 -11.28 26.24 1.90
C TYR A 399 -10.15 25.92 0.92
N ALA A 400 -9.51 26.96 0.38
CA ALA A 400 -8.14 26.90 -0.11
C ALA A 400 -7.41 28.10 0.54
N GLY A 401 -6.69 27.84 1.63
CA GLY A 401 -5.84 28.85 2.26
C GLY A 401 -4.55 28.98 1.47
N GLU A 402 -4.24 30.19 1.02
CA GLU A 402 -2.95 30.53 0.43
C GLU A 402 -1.96 30.79 1.57
N PHE A 403 -0.83 30.08 1.56
CA PHE A 403 0.25 30.27 2.53
C PHE A 403 1.22 31.30 1.97
N ASP A 404 1.20 32.51 2.51
CA ASP A 404 2.25 33.49 2.23
C ASP A 404 3.47 33.21 3.12
N LEU A 405 4.62 33.01 2.50
CA LEU A 405 5.91 32.96 3.18
C LEU A 405 6.32 34.39 3.52
N VAL A 406 6.32 34.73 4.80
CA VAL A 406 6.76 36.05 5.28
C VAL A 406 8.13 35.92 5.93
N GLU A 407 9.05 36.77 5.48
CA GLU A 407 10.40 36.88 6.02
C GLU A 407 10.37 37.68 7.33
N ALA A 408 10.55 37.01 8.47
CA ALA A 408 10.71 37.67 9.76
C ALA A 408 12.19 37.94 10.04
N ARG A 409 12.53 39.17 10.43
CA ARG A 409 13.90 39.60 10.73
C ARG A 409 14.06 39.91 12.22
N TYR A 410 14.98 39.20 12.88
CA TYR A 410 15.26 39.37 14.30
C TYR A 410 16.66 39.97 14.52
N PRO A 411 16.82 41.06 15.28
CA PRO A 411 18.10 41.73 15.50
C PRO A 411 19.01 40.90 16.44
N LEU A 412 20.27 40.72 16.05
CA LEU A 412 21.32 40.10 16.89
C LEU A 412 22.12 41.15 17.68
N PHE A 413 21.45 42.19 18.15
CA PHE A 413 21.99 43.20 19.04
C PHE A 413 20.90 43.64 20.00
N TYR A 414 21.29 43.95 21.23
CA TYR A 414 20.40 44.52 22.22
C TYR A 414 20.27 46.03 21.99
N ASP A 415 19.03 46.49 21.89
CA ASP A 415 18.66 47.89 21.89
C ASP A 415 17.64 48.14 23.01
N ALA A 416 17.95 49.09 23.89
CA ALA A 416 17.11 49.47 25.01
C ALA A 416 15.76 50.03 24.55
N ALA A 417 15.69 50.65 23.36
CA ALA A 417 14.45 51.19 22.80
C ALA A 417 13.41 50.11 22.46
N GLY A 418 13.86 48.86 22.22
CA GLY A 418 12.99 47.72 21.91
C GLY A 418 12.51 46.92 23.12
N SER A 419 12.78 47.39 24.35
CA SER A 419 12.42 46.67 25.58
C SER A 419 11.03 47.06 26.10
N GLU A 420 10.18 46.08 26.34
CA GLU A 420 8.83 46.27 26.89
C GLU A 420 8.77 45.89 28.37
N LYS A 421 8.02 46.65 29.17
CA LYS A 421 7.75 46.34 30.58
C LYS A 421 6.56 45.38 30.69
N ILE A 422 6.84 44.12 31.02
CA ILE A 422 5.82 43.08 31.18
C ILE A 422 5.59 42.83 32.67
N ALA A 423 4.33 42.78 33.11
CA ALA A 423 4.01 42.50 34.51
C ALA A 423 4.30 41.01 34.84
N LYS A 424 5.03 40.73 35.92
CA LYS A 424 5.17 39.36 36.43
C LYS A 424 3.81 38.89 36.96
N VAL A 425 3.35 37.73 36.50
CA VAL A 425 2.02 37.17 36.87
C VAL A 425 2.03 36.50 38.26
N ALA A 426 3.18 36.41 38.94
CA ALA A 426 3.29 35.72 40.22
C ALA A 426 3.82 36.63 41.36
N GLY A 427 2.93 37.03 42.27
CA GLY A 427 3.27 37.66 43.56
C GLY A 427 2.30 38.79 43.99
N PRO A 428 2.21 39.10 45.30
CA PRO A 428 1.34 40.16 45.83
C PRO A 428 1.83 41.59 45.52
N VAL A 429 3.04 41.74 44.96
CA VAL A 429 3.64 43.03 44.57
C VAL A 429 3.72 43.08 43.05
N LYS A 430 3.20 44.15 42.42
CA LYS A 430 3.34 44.41 40.99
C LYS A 430 4.83 44.62 40.66
N SER A 431 5.53 43.56 40.29
CA SER A 431 6.88 43.64 39.73
C SER A 431 6.80 43.59 38.21
N TYR A 432 7.61 44.39 37.55
CA TYR A 432 7.72 44.45 36.09
C TYR A 432 9.06 43.86 35.68
N GLU A 433 9.08 43.01 34.65
CA GLU A 433 10.30 42.57 33.96
C GLU A 433 10.41 43.33 32.65
N LEU A 434 11.61 43.80 32.33
CA LEU A 434 11.92 44.27 30.98
C LEU A 434 12.16 43.04 30.11
N LYS A 435 11.50 42.97 28.95
CA LYS A 435 11.74 41.93 27.93
C LYS A 435 11.82 42.54 26.54
N ASN A 436 12.80 42.09 25.77
CA ASN A 436 12.93 42.36 24.35
C ASN A 436 12.73 41.03 23.59
N GLN A 437 11.48 40.76 23.22
CA GLN A 437 11.08 39.48 22.63
C GLN A 437 11.80 39.18 21.31
N ASN A 438 12.10 40.22 20.52
CA ASN A 438 12.77 40.07 19.23
C ASN A 438 14.24 39.69 19.40
N PHE A 439 14.93 40.30 20.37
CA PHE A 439 16.32 39.96 20.70
C PHE A 439 16.44 38.58 21.35
N GLU A 440 15.56 38.24 22.30
CA GLU A 440 15.49 36.90 22.91
C GLU A 440 15.24 35.82 21.86
N ARG A 441 14.33 36.07 20.91
CA ARG A 441 14.08 35.17 19.77
C ARG A 441 15.31 35.04 18.88
N ALA A 442 16.02 36.14 18.60
CA ALA A 442 17.25 36.11 17.82
C ALA A 442 18.33 35.22 18.47
N LEU A 443 18.54 35.34 19.79
CA LEU A 443 19.51 34.51 20.53
C LEU A 443 19.14 33.02 20.49
N LEU A 444 17.85 32.69 20.62
CA LEU A 444 17.38 31.30 20.50
C LEU A 444 17.57 30.72 19.10
N LEU A 445 17.35 31.53 18.05
CA LEU A 445 17.59 31.13 16.68
C LEU A 445 19.09 30.97 16.39
N LEU A 446 19.94 31.86 16.92
CA LEU A 446 21.39 31.73 16.86
C LEU A 446 21.86 30.43 17.51
N LYS A 447 21.31 30.07 18.68
CA LYS A 447 21.60 28.80 19.36
C LYS A 447 21.31 27.61 18.47
N LYS A 448 20.14 27.60 17.84
CA LYS A 448 19.77 26.54 16.89
C LYS A 448 20.71 26.49 15.67
N ASN A 449 21.16 27.64 15.18
CA ASN A 449 22.13 27.73 14.09
C ASN A 449 23.47 27.10 14.48
N VAL A 450 24.03 27.47 15.63
CA VAL A 450 25.33 26.95 16.10
C VAL A 450 25.27 25.43 16.34
N ILE A 451 24.17 24.92 16.90
CA ILE A 451 23.99 23.47 17.11
C ILE A 451 23.88 22.72 15.77
N ALA A 452 23.04 23.21 14.85
CA ALA A 452 22.88 22.58 13.54
C ALA A 452 24.20 22.59 12.76
N PHE A 453 24.87 23.75 12.73
CA PHE A 453 26.17 23.91 12.11
C PHE A 453 27.20 22.94 12.71
N SER A 454 27.25 22.81 14.04
CA SER A 454 28.14 21.84 14.68
C SER A 454 27.88 20.42 14.21
N SER A 455 26.62 19.99 14.11
CA SER A 455 26.28 18.66 13.63
C SER A 455 26.73 18.45 12.20
N ASP A 456 26.50 19.44 11.33
CA ASP A 456 26.86 19.36 9.91
C ASP A 456 28.38 19.30 9.71
N VAL A 457 29.16 20.03 10.52
CA VAL A 457 30.63 19.96 10.54
C VAL A 457 31.11 18.58 10.96
N MET A 458 30.55 18.01 12.03
CA MET A 458 30.92 16.67 12.50
C MET A 458 30.60 15.60 11.45
N ASP A 459 29.44 15.72 10.78
CA ASP A 459 29.05 14.82 9.68
C ASP A 459 29.99 14.95 8.48
N LEU A 460 30.40 16.17 8.13
CA LEU A 460 31.37 16.42 7.06
C LEU A 460 32.71 15.74 7.37
N TYR A 461 33.26 15.96 8.57
CA TYR A 461 34.52 15.35 8.99
C TYR A 461 34.42 13.82 9.06
N SER A 462 33.28 13.26 9.49
CA SER A 462 33.07 11.81 9.51
C SER A 462 33.16 11.16 8.12
N LYS A 463 32.65 11.85 7.08
CA LYS A 463 32.68 11.36 5.69
C LYS A 463 34.07 11.37 5.09
N TYR A 464 34.88 12.39 5.40
CA TYR A 464 36.19 12.59 4.78
C TYR A 464 37.34 11.90 5.54
N LEU A 465 37.24 11.73 6.86
CA LEU A 465 38.32 11.15 7.68
C LEU A 465 38.16 9.67 8.00
N TYR A 466 36.93 9.20 8.19
CA TYR A 466 36.66 7.84 8.71
C TYR A 466 35.84 7.03 7.73
N GLY A 467 36.23 7.04 6.45
CA GLY A 467 35.51 6.42 5.32
C GLY A 467 35.21 4.91 5.42
N LYS A 468 35.32 4.26 6.58
CA LYS A 468 34.94 2.88 6.87
C LYS A 468 34.92 2.46 8.35
N MET A 469 35.02 3.37 9.33
CA MET A 469 34.64 2.97 10.70
C MET A 469 33.14 3.08 10.85
N GLU A 470 32.57 2.08 11.51
CA GLU A 470 31.13 1.87 11.64
C GLU A 470 30.37 3.15 11.93
N VAL A 471 29.09 3.14 11.55
CA VAL A 471 28.05 4.14 11.82
C VAL A 471 27.78 4.27 13.34
N GLY A 472 28.83 4.33 14.17
CA GLY A 472 28.80 5.12 15.38
C GLY A 472 28.91 6.56 14.91
N LYS A 473 27.75 7.23 14.76
CA LYS A 473 27.68 8.69 14.76
C LYS A 473 28.75 9.17 15.74
N LEU A 474 29.71 9.99 15.31
CA LEU A 474 30.47 10.79 16.26
C LEU A 474 29.39 11.52 17.05
N THR A 475 29.06 10.98 18.23
CA THR A 475 27.97 11.51 19.04
C THR A 475 28.38 12.94 19.28
N SER A 476 27.47 13.87 19.02
CA SER A 476 27.65 15.29 19.31
C SER A 476 27.98 15.43 20.79
N ASN A 477 29.25 15.26 21.15
CA ASN A 477 29.75 15.30 22.51
C ASN A 477 29.97 16.77 22.91
N ILE A 478 29.01 17.62 22.53
CA ILE A 478 28.77 18.89 23.18
C ILE A 478 28.01 18.52 24.46
N PRO A 479 28.65 18.50 25.64
CA PRO A 479 27.95 18.36 26.92
C PRO A 479 26.70 19.23 26.95
N VAL A 480 25.58 18.62 27.35
CA VAL A 480 24.24 19.24 27.36
C VAL A 480 24.24 20.55 28.17
N GLU A 481 25.13 20.65 29.16
CA GLU A 481 25.35 21.79 30.04
C GLU A 481 26.03 22.99 29.36
N CYS A 482 26.67 22.81 28.21
CA CYS A 482 27.40 23.87 27.49
C CYS A 482 26.75 24.30 26.16
N ILE A 483 25.58 23.73 25.82
CA ILE A 483 24.84 24.06 24.58
C ILE A 483 24.39 25.53 24.54
N ASP A 484 24.19 26.15 25.71
CA ASP A 484 23.81 27.55 25.84
C ASP A 484 24.99 28.53 25.75
N ASN A 485 26.22 28.01 25.68
CA ASN A 485 27.43 28.81 25.56
C ASN A 485 27.95 28.87 24.12
N PHE A 486 27.67 29.99 23.45
CA PHE A 486 28.06 30.23 22.06
C PHE A 486 29.57 30.17 21.86
N VAL A 487 30.32 30.84 22.75
CA VAL A 487 31.77 30.97 22.63
C VAL A 487 32.46 29.63 22.88
N TRP A 488 32.00 28.88 23.88
CA TRP A 488 32.48 27.53 24.14
C TRP A 488 32.21 26.59 22.98
N THR A 489 31.00 26.60 22.42
CA THR A 489 30.63 25.71 21.32
C THR A 489 31.46 25.98 20.07
N ILE A 490 31.70 27.25 19.74
CA ILE A 490 32.55 27.61 18.60
C ILE A 490 34.02 27.28 18.87
N ASN A 491 34.51 27.50 20.10
CA ASN A 491 35.85 27.10 20.49
C ASN A 491 36.04 25.58 20.41
N TYR A 492 35.05 24.80 20.86
CA TYR A 492 35.03 23.35 20.74
C TYR A 492 35.11 22.91 19.27
N LEU A 493 34.35 23.55 18.38
CA LEU A 493 34.42 23.28 16.94
C LEU A 493 35.80 23.61 16.36
N LEU A 494 36.36 24.77 16.69
CA LEU A 494 37.71 25.16 16.24
C LEU A 494 38.76 24.17 16.76
N LEU A 495 38.66 23.73 18.02
CA LEU A 495 39.53 22.71 18.59
C LEU A 495 39.36 21.35 17.90
N PHE A 496 38.13 20.94 17.62
CA PHE A 496 37.84 19.70 16.89
C PHE A 496 38.46 19.73 15.49
N MET A 497 38.33 20.83 14.76
CA MET A 497 38.89 20.98 13.41
C MET A 497 40.41 21.17 13.41
N THR A 498 41.00 21.62 14.52
CA THR A 498 42.46 21.83 14.65
C THR A 498 43.18 20.71 15.39
N ALA A 499 42.46 19.76 15.98
CA ALA A 499 43.04 18.64 16.70
C ALA A 499 43.88 17.77 15.75
N PRO A 500 45.01 17.22 16.23
CA PRO A 500 45.76 16.23 15.47
C PRO A 500 44.88 14.98 15.27
N LEU A 501 44.83 14.48 14.04
CA LEU A 501 44.24 13.19 13.72
C LEU A 501 45.04 12.10 14.46
N PRO A 502 44.38 11.12 15.10
CA PRO A 502 45.06 10.02 15.78
C PRO A 502 45.80 9.09 14.83
#